data_AF-A0A7S3AEB6-F1
#
_entry.id   AF-A0A7S3AEB6-F1
#
_cell.length_a   1.000
_cell.length_b   1.000
_cell.length_c   1.000
_cell.angle_alpha   90.00
_cell.angle_beta   90.00
_cell.angle_gamma   90.00
#
_symmetry.space_group_name_H-M   'P 1'
#
loop_
_entity.id
_entity.type
_entity.pdbx_description
1 polymer ?
#
loop_
_entity_poly.entity_id
_entity_poly.type
_entity_poly.pdbx_seq_one_letter_code
_entity_poly.pdbx_strand_id
1 'polypeptide(L)'
;MVSQQGGGCCATLTTGGRRLLVGIGHTKNATTTAYAHFFYAMDSQLPLQIVAVSSPFCWPAIPIWLFYTDPASSPSCEHVQMSMSIIDAKQTTPGQTDSVVIAYGVKDCSSKAVIVTKAEICRMLGMASCVS
;
A
#
# COMPACT_ATOMS: atom_id res chain seq x y z
N MET A 1 11.27 -14.21 14.47
CA MET A 1 11.71 -13.02 13.70
C MET A 1 10.83 -12.90 12.48
N VAL A 2 10.21 -11.75 12.27
CA VAL A 2 9.38 -11.49 11.07
C VAL A 2 10.29 -10.84 10.03
N SER A 3 10.48 -11.51 8.89
CA SER A 3 11.24 -10.95 7.76
C SER A 3 10.39 -9.88 7.08
N GLN A 4 10.81 -8.62 7.18
CA GLN A 4 10.21 -7.50 6.44
C GLN A 4 10.99 -7.33 5.12
N GLN A 5 10.31 -7.49 3.99
CA GLN A 5 10.88 -7.23 2.67
C GLN A 5 10.04 -6.11 2.02
N GLY A 6 10.69 -5.00 1.65
CA GLY A 6 10.07 -3.85 1.00
C GLY A 6 10.46 -3.76 -0.48
N GLY A 7 9.48 -3.51 -1.35
CA GLY A 7 9.73 -3.21 -2.77
C GLY A 7 10.18 -1.75 -2.94
N GLY A 8 11.21 -1.53 -3.77
CA GLY A 8 11.94 -0.26 -3.90
C GLY A 8 11.25 0.89 -4.64
N CYS A 9 9.92 0.88 -4.78
CA CYS A 9 9.18 1.99 -5.38
C CYS A 9 8.41 2.72 -4.30
N CYS A 10 8.49 4.05 -4.27
CA CYS A 10 7.77 4.90 -3.33
C CYS A 10 6.97 5.96 -4.08
N ALA A 11 5.76 6.26 -3.61
CA ALA A 11 4.99 7.43 -4.02
C ALA A 11 5.32 8.62 -3.12
N THR A 12 5.14 9.83 -3.63
CA THR A 12 5.31 11.04 -2.81
C THR A 12 4.02 11.37 -2.06
N LEU A 13 4.14 11.63 -0.76
CA LEU A 13 3.09 12.20 0.09
C LEU A 13 3.60 13.49 0.74
N THR A 14 2.74 14.50 0.87
CA THR A 14 3.05 15.70 1.64
C THR A 14 2.12 15.79 2.85
N THR A 15 2.67 15.91 4.06
CA THR A 15 1.88 16.05 5.29
C THR A 15 2.57 17.01 6.26
N GLY A 16 1.82 17.95 6.85
CA GLY A 16 2.38 18.95 7.76
C GLY A 16 3.57 19.74 7.17
N GLY A 17 3.56 20.00 5.86
CA GLY A 17 4.66 20.66 5.14
C GLY A 17 5.90 19.79 4.89
N ARG A 18 5.91 18.53 5.32
CA ARG A 18 6.99 17.57 5.10
C ARG A 18 6.70 16.72 3.89
N ARG A 19 7.70 16.54 3.04
CA ARG A 19 7.65 15.61 1.91
C ARG A 19 8.14 14.24 2.37
N LEU A 20 7.29 13.23 2.22
CA LEU A 20 7.55 11.85 2.57
C LEU A 20 7.55 10.96 1.33
N LEU A 21 8.33 9.90 1.40
CA LEU A 21 8.29 8.78 0.46
C LEU A 21 7.51 7.65 1.12
N VAL A 22 6.47 7.17 0.44
CA VAL A 22 5.63 6.11 0.97
C VAL A 22 5.73 4.87 0.11
N GLY A 23 6.04 3.76 0.76
CA GLY A 23 6.10 2.46 0.14
C GLY A 23 5.16 1.49 0.84
N ILE A 24 5.12 0.29 0.28
CA ILE A 24 4.38 -0.84 0.81
C ILE A 24 5.36 -1.98 1.07
N GLY A 25 5.33 -2.46 2.31
CA GLY A 25 6.04 -3.64 2.74
C GLY A 25 5.09 -4.81 2.87
N HIS A 26 5.66 -6.01 2.97
CA HIS A 26 4.92 -7.19 3.35
C HIS A 26 5.71 -8.01 4.37
N THR A 27 4.97 -8.76 5.17
CA THR A 27 5.50 -9.72 6.14
C THR A 27 4.84 -11.06 5.91
N LYS A 28 5.66 -12.10 5.75
CA LYS A 28 5.17 -13.48 5.81
C LYS A 28 4.86 -13.83 7.25
N ASN A 29 3.67 -14.37 7.49
CA ASN A 29 3.32 -14.94 8.79
C ASN A 29 4.25 -16.16 9.04
N ALA A 30 4.83 -16.26 10.24
CA ALA A 30 5.76 -17.34 10.55
C ALA A 30 5.08 -18.73 10.64
N THR A 31 3.79 -18.78 10.96
CA THR A 31 3.03 -20.02 11.17
C THR A 31 2.16 -20.40 9.98
N THR A 32 1.95 -19.50 9.02
CA THR A 32 1.11 -19.76 7.84
C THR A 32 1.85 -19.36 6.56
N THR A 33 1.30 -19.68 5.39
CA THR A 33 1.82 -19.18 4.10
C THR A 33 1.26 -17.80 3.74
N ALA A 34 0.59 -17.13 4.69
CA ALA A 34 -0.07 -15.85 4.46
C ALA A 34 0.91 -14.68 4.51
N TYR A 35 0.65 -13.64 3.71
CA TYR A 35 1.40 -12.39 3.72
C TYR A 35 0.51 -11.22 4.09
N ALA A 36 0.87 -10.53 5.18
CA ALA A 36 0.27 -9.25 5.52
C ALA A 36 1.06 -8.11 4.88
N HIS A 37 0.36 -7.03 4.56
CA HIS A 37 0.91 -5.82 3.97
C HIS A 37 0.90 -4.70 5.00
N PHE A 38 1.79 -3.74 4.85
CA PHE A 38 1.78 -2.53 5.65
C PHE A 38 2.31 -1.37 4.81
N PHE A 39 1.77 -0.18 5.03
CA PHE A 39 2.36 1.04 4.51
C PHE A 39 3.47 1.48 5.43
N TYR A 40 4.55 2.01 4.85
CA TYR A 40 5.58 2.73 5.59
C TYR A 40 5.81 4.07 4.91
N ALA A 41 6.03 5.10 5.73
CA ALA A 41 6.44 6.40 5.26
C ALA A 41 7.84 6.70 5.79
N MET A 42 8.71 7.20 4.91
CA MET A 42 10.04 7.66 5.25
C MET A 42 10.25 9.11 4.84
N ASP A 43 11.14 9.79 5.53
CA ASP A 43 11.56 11.13 5.14
C ASP A 43 12.16 11.10 3.72
N SER A 44 11.90 12.15 2.94
CA SER A 44 12.48 12.30 1.60
C SER A 44 13.89 12.90 1.64
N GLN A 45 14.32 13.41 2.79
CA GLN A 45 15.65 13.96 3.01
C GLN A 45 16.55 13.00 3.76
N LEU A 46 17.86 13.09 3.52
CA LEU A 46 18.85 12.29 4.24
C LEU A 46 19.06 12.83 5.67
N PRO A 47 19.21 11.94 6.67
CA PRO A 47 19.15 10.48 6.57
C PRO A 47 17.70 9.98 6.37
N LEU A 48 17.53 8.98 5.49
CA LEU A 48 16.21 8.37 5.28
C LEU A 48 15.77 7.68 6.57
N GLN A 49 14.70 8.18 7.18
CA GLN A 49 14.13 7.64 8.42
C GLN A 49 12.67 7.27 8.21
N ILE A 50 12.28 6.07 8.64
CA ILE A 50 10.88 5.67 8.70
C ILE A 50 10.19 6.49 9.79
N VAL A 51 9.22 7.30 9.41
CA VAL A 51 8.47 8.20 10.31
C VAL A 51 7.13 7.62 10.74
N ALA A 52 6.59 6.67 9.97
CA ALA A 52 5.35 6.00 10.29
C ALA A 52 5.25 4.64 9.61
N VAL A 53 4.51 3.73 10.24
CA VAL A 53 4.19 2.40 9.73
C VAL A 53 2.73 2.12 10.08
N SER A 54 1.95 1.66 9.11
CA SER A 54 0.54 1.30 9.35
C SER A 54 0.44 -0.01 10.14
N SER A 55 -0.74 -0.27 10.70
CA SER A 55 -1.08 -1.63 11.11
C SER A 55 -1.07 -2.58 9.90
N PRO A 56 -0.77 -3.88 10.08
CA PRO A 56 -0.83 -4.87 9.00
C PRO A 56 -2.25 -5.05 8.45
N PHE A 57 -2.38 -5.32 7.16
CA PHE A 57 -3.65 -5.54 6.46
C PHE A 57 -3.52 -6.53 5.29
N CYS A 58 -4.64 -7.01 4.75
CA CYS A 58 -4.69 -7.89 3.57
C CYS A 58 -5.26 -7.14 2.35
N TRP A 59 -4.93 -7.55 1.13
CA TRP A 59 -5.63 -7.08 -0.08
C TRP A 59 -6.69 -8.11 -0.53
N PRO A 60 -7.84 -7.67 -1.08
CA PRO A 60 -8.38 -6.32 -1.05
C PRO A 60 -9.16 -6.07 0.26
N ALA A 61 -8.56 -5.41 1.26
CA ALA A 61 -9.31 -4.99 2.46
C ALA A 61 -10.17 -3.73 2.24
N ILE A 62 -10.02 -3.08 1.08
CA ILE A 62 -10.76 -1.86 0.74
C ILE A 62 -11.83 -2.23 -0.29
N PRO A 63 -13.12 -1.92 -0.07
CA PRO A 63 -14.14 -2.04 -1.09
C PRO A 63 -13.89 -0.96 -2.16
N ILE A 64 -13.06 -1.29 -3.14
CA ILE A 64 -12.83 -0.44 -4.32
C ILE A 64 -14.04 -0.63 -5.23
N TRP A 65 -15.07 0.20 -5.04
CA TRP A 65 -16.11 0.35 -6.05
C TRP A 65 -15.47 1.02 -7.26
N LEU A 66 -15.04 0.23 -8.25
CA LEU A 66 -15.38 0.50 -9.65
C LEU A 66 -15.00 -0.61 -10.64
N PHE A 67 -14.01 -1.48 -10.41
CA PHE A 67 -13.76 -2.62 -11.34
C PHE A 67 -13.05 -3.80 -10.67
N TYR A 68 -13.75 -4.60 -9.86
CA TYR A 68 -13.55 -6.06 -9.78
C TYR A 68 -14.59 -6.73 -8.83
N THR A 69 -15.41 -7.61 -9.38
CA THR A 69 -16.11 -8.71 -8.68
C THR A 69 -15.08 -9.82 -8.45
N ASP A 70 -14.80 -10.33 -7.25
CA ASP A 70 -15.69 -11.11 -6.38
C ASP A 70 -15.17 -11.10 -4.91
N PRO A 71 -15.98 -10.67 -3.92
CA PRO A 71 -15.62 -10.67 -2.50
C PRO A 71 -15.93 -11.99 -1.74
N ALA A 72 -16.20 -13.12 -2.40
CA ALA A 72 -16.78 -14.29 -1.72
C ALA A 72 -15.81 -15.31 -1.06
N SER A 73 -14.48 -15.16 -1.07
CA SER A 73 -13.63 -16.25 -0.52
C SER A 73 -12.18 -15.90 -0.11
N SER A 74 -11.93 -14.97 0.82
CA SER A 74 -10.66 -15.10 1.55
C SER A 74 -10.69 -14.61 3.00
N PRO A 75 -10.81 -15.53 3.97
CA PRO A 75 -10.66 -15.23 5.39
C PRO A 75 -9.19 -15.09 5.85
N SER A 76 -8.20 -15.09 4.97
CA SER A 76 -6.79 -14.96 5.37
C SER A 76 -5.95 -14.33 4.25
N CYS A 77 -4.91 -13.60 4.63
CA CYS A 77 -3.85 -13.07 3.76
C CYS A 77 -3.09 -14.15 2.92
N GLU A 78 -3.64 -15.35 2.72
CA GLU A 78 -3.02 -16.52 2.09
C GLU A 78 -2.76 -16.38 0.59
N HIS A 79 -3.49 -15.49 -0.09
CA HIS A 79 -3.43 -15.44 -1.54
C HIS A 79 -2.49 -14.40 -2.09
N VAL A 80 -2.03 -13.40 -1.33
CA VAL A 80 -1.13 -12.36 -1.85
C VAL A 80 0.30 -12.73 -1.47
N GLN A 81 1.22 -12.75 -2.43
CA GLN A 81 2.60 -13.21 -2.22
C GLN A 81 3.63 -12.10 -2.22
N MET A 82 3.35 -10.98 -2.88
CA MET A 82 4.26 -9.83 -2.94
C MET A 82 3.50 -8.56 -3.35
N SER A 83 3.93 -7.42 -2.82
CA SER A 83 3.61 -6.11 -3.40
C SER A 83 4.78 -5.66 -4.26
N MET A 84 4.51 -5.33 -5.52
CA MET A 84 5.55 -5.16 -6.55
C MET A 84 5.87 -3.69 -6.84
N SER A 85 4.87 -2.81 -6.82
CA SER A 85 5.07 -1.39 -7.09
C SER A 85 3.96 -0.53 -6.51
N ILE A 86 4.31 0.72 -6.23
CA ILE A 86 3.39 1.83 -5.98
C ILE A 86 3.70 2.88 -7.04
N ILE A 87 2.68 3.31 -7.78
CA ILE A 87 2.81 4.29 -8.87
C ILE A 87 1.83 5.41 -8.59
N ASP A 88 2.30 6.66 -8.62
CA ASP A 88 1.41 7.82 -8.57
C ASP A 88 0.45 7.78 -9.75
N ALA A 89 -0.84 7.65 -9.47
CA ALA A 89 -1.89 7.76 -10.47
C ALA A 89 -2.06 9.24 -10.78
N LYS A 90 -1.20 9.79 -11.66
CA LYS A 90 -1.38 11.16 -12.15
C LYS A 90 -2.79 11.28 -12.74
N GLN A 91 -3.50 12.36 -12.42
CA GLN A 91 -4.80 12.72 -12.97
C GLN A 91 -4.79 12.62 -14.50
N THR A 92 -5.13 11.46 -15.03
CA THR A 92 -5.43 11.29 -16.45
C THR A 92 -6.92 11.55 -16.71
N THR A 93 -7.73 11.59 -15.65
CA THR A 93 -9.17 11.78 -15.72
C THR A 93 -9.61 12.99 -14.89
N PRO A 94 -10.40 13.93 -15.45
CA PRO A 94 -11.01 15.01 -14.69
C PRO A 94 -11.85 14.46 -13.52
N GLY A 95 -11.61 14.96 -12.30
CA GLY A 95 -12.29 14.50 -11.08
C GLY A 95 -11.62 13.33 -10.35
N GLN A 96 -10.50 12.79 -10.86
CA GLN A 96 -9.76 11.73 -10.19
C GLN A 96 -8.99 12.30 -8.99
N THR A 97 -9.24 11.74 -7.81
CA THR A 97 -8.59 12.09 -6.54
C THR A 97 -7.15 11.62 -6.50
N ASP A 98 -6.28 12.36 -5.80
CA ASP A 98 -4.87 12.02 -5.55
C ASP A 98 -4.73 10.59 -5.02
N SER A 99 -4.23 9.69 -5.86
CA SER A 99 -4.24 8.24 -5.64
C SER A 99 -2.97 7.58 -6.13
N VAL A 100 -2.75 6.36 -5.70
CA VAL A 100 -1.68 5.48 -6.16
C VAL A 100 -2.26 4.18 -6.69
N VAL A 101 -1.60 3.61 -7.70
CA VAL A 101 -1.84 2.23 -8.14
C VAL A 101 -0.81 1.35 -7.48
N ILE A 102 -1.27 0.31 -6.79
CA ILE A 102 -0.42 -0.68 -6.13
C ILE A 102 -0.59 -2.01 -6.84
N ALA A 103 0.49 -2.51 -7.43
CA ALA A 103 0.51 -3.84 -8.02
C ALA A 103 0.88 -4.89 -6.97
N TYR A 104 0.15 -6.00 -6.94
CA TYR A 104 0.40 -7.13 -6.04
C TYR A 104 0.23 -8.47 -6.77
N GLY A 105 1.09 -9.42 -6.43
CA GLY A 105 1.04 -10.78 -6.95
C GLY A 105 0.21 -11.67 -6.05
N VAL A 106 -0.57 -12.56 -6.65
CA VAL A 106 -1.33 -13.59 -5.92
C VAL A 106 -0.83 -15.01 -6.22
N LYS A 107 -1.23 -15.99 -5.39
CA LYS A 107 -0.76 -17.38 -5.41
C LYS A 107 -1.02 -18.12 -6.73
N ASP A 108 -1.93 -17.62 -7.57
CA ASP A 108 -2.21 -18.16 -8.91
C ASP A 108 -1.26 -17.62 -9.99
N CYS A 109 -0.15 -16.99 -9.61
CA CYS A 109 0.81 -16.33 -10.49
C CYS A 109 0.23 -15.16 -11.30
N SER A 110 -0.99 -14.69 -10.99
CA SER A 110 -1.55 -13.50 -11.61
C SER A 110 -1.08 -12.22 -10.92
N SER A 111 -0.96 -11.15 -11.71
CA SER A 111 -0.71 -9.80 -11.21
C SER A 111 -2.03 -9.05 -11.10
N LYS A 112 -2.30 -8.49 -9.92
CA LYS A 112 -3.47 -7.66 -9.64
C LYS A 112 -3.02 -6.25 -9.29
N ALA A 113 -3.94 -5.30 -9.38
CA ALA A 113 -3.71 -3.93 -8.97
C ALA A 113 -4.86 -3.41 -8.13
N VAL A 114 -4.55 -2.53 -7.19
CA VAL A 114 -5.53 -1.79 -6.38
C VAL A 114 -5.22 -0.30 -6.49
N ILE A 115 -6.26 0.51 -6.61
CA ILE A 115 -6.15 1.96 -6.54
C ILE A 115 -6.48 2.37 -5.10
N VAL A 116 -5.58 3.13 -4.48
CA VAL A 116 -5.75 3.62 -3.11
C VAL A 116 -5.55 5.13 -3.12
N THR A 117 -6.46 5.86 -2.48
CA THR A 117 -6.29 7.30 -2.33
C THR A 117 -5.17 7.60 -1.36
N LYS A 118 -4.43 8.69 -1.61
CA LYS A 118 -3.38 9.17 -0.69
C LYS A 118 -3.93 9.55 0.68
N ALA A 119 -5.18 10.02 0.73
CA ALA A 119 -5.90 10.26 1.97
C ALA A 119 -6.08 8.98 2.81
N GLU A 120 -6.46 7.87 2.19
CA GLU A 120 -6.63 6.59 2.87
C GLU A 120 -5.29 6.05 3.39
N ILE A 121 -4.22 6.16 2.59
CA ILE A 121 -2.87 5.79 3.04
C ILE A 121 -2.49 6.56 4.31
N CYS A 122 -2.79 7.86 4.36
CA CYS A 122 -2.45 8.68 5.50
C CYS A 122 -3.31 8.39 6.72
N ARG A 123 -4.59 8.05 6.54
CA ARG A 123 -5.44 7.51 7.60
C ARG A 123 -4.82 6.23 8.18
N MET A 124 -4.35 5.31 7.33
CA MET A 124 -3.71 4.06 7.75
C MET A 124 -2.37 4.27 8.47
N LEU A 125 -1.62 5.31 8.09
CA LEU A 125 -0.38 5.73 8.74
C LEU A 125 -0.60 6.56 10.01
N GLY A 126 -1.85 6.89 10.37
CA GLY A 126 -2.17 7.72 11.53
C GLY A 126 -1.78 9.19 11.38
N MET A 127 -1.75 9.71 10.14
CA MET A 127 -1.38 11.10 9.82
C MET A 127 -2.61 11.98 9.63
N ALA A 128 -2.52 13.24 10.08
CA ALA A 128 -3.66 14.16 10.19
C ALA A 128 -4.29 14.59 8.85
N SER A 129 -3.50 14.65 7.78
CA SER A 129 -3.97 14.65 6.38
C SER A 129 -2.76 14.56 5.45
N CYS A 130 -2.99 14.13 4.21
CA CYS A 130 -1.99 14.23 3.16
C CYS A 130 -2.53 15.01 1.98
N VAL A 131 -1.64 15.80 1.39
CA VAL A 131 -1.87 16.54 0.15
C VAL A 131 -0.83 16.12 -0.86
N SER A 132 -1.19 16.20 -2.15
CA SER A 132 -0.28 16.04 -3.29
C SER A 132 0.69 17.20 -3.37
#